data_AF-A0A3L7V1Q0-F1
#
_entry.id   AF-A0A3L7V1Q0-F1
#
_cell.length_a   1.000
_cell.length_b   1.000
_cell.length_c   1.000
_cell.angle_alpha   90.00
_cell.angle_beta   90.00
_cell.angle_gamma   90.00
#
_symmetry.space_group_name_H-M   'P 1'
#
loop_
_entity.id
_entity.type
_entity.pdbx_description
1 polymer ?
#
loop_
_entity_poly.entity_id
_entity_poly.type
_entity_poly.pdbx_seq_one_letter_code
_entity_poly.pdbx_strand_id
1 'polypeptide(L)'
;DLPQPPGLEGHSLTPQLADASAARAWPAITTHNHDNHSVRSRDWRYIRYADGSEELYNLHEDPHEWKNVAQESEFTALKESHRRLLPTKNLKPVPGSRDRILLYDTATGRVNWEGEDILAGSPIPEVED
;
A
#
# COMPACT_ATOMS: atom_id res chain seq x y z
N ASP A 1 -14.72 -6.82 29.47
CA ASP A 1 -13.86 -6.11 28.50
C ASP A 1 -12.52 -5.77 29.11
N LEU A 2 -11.46 -6.00 28.34
CA LEU A 2 -10.09 -5.60 28.69
C LEU A 2 -9.78 -4.27 27.96
N PRO A 3 -8.96 -3.40 28.55
CA PRO A 3 -8.54 -2.17 27.88
C PRO A 3 -7.68 -2.49 26.65
N GLN A 4 -7.79 -1.67 25.60
CA GLN A 4 -6.93 -1.78 24.43
C GLN A 4 -5.46 -1.49 24.82
N PRO A 5 -4.51 -2.39 24.53
CA PRO A 5 -3.10 -2.14 24.80
C PRO A 5 -2.59 -0.93 23.99
N PRO A 6 -1.74 -0.07 24.59
CA PRO A 6 -1.16 1.05 23.88
C PRO A 6 -0.28 0.57 22.73
N GLY A 7 -0.38 1.22 21.57
CA GLY A 7 0.43 0.92 20.39
C GLY A 7 -0.07 -0.22 19.50
N LEU A 8 -1.19 -0.88 19.83
CA LEU A 8 -1.83 -1.83 18.91
C LEU A 8 -2.78 -1.12 17.95
N GLU A 9 -2.50 -1.25 16.66
CA GLU A 9 -3.30 -0.70 15.56
C GLU A 9 -4.45 -1.63 15.12
N GLY A 10 -4.42 -2.89 15.59
CA GLY A 10 -5.42 -3.89 15.22
C GLY A 10 -6.81 -3.59 15.79
N HIS A 11 -7.84 -3.95 15.03
CA HIS A 11 -9.24 -3.86 15.45
C HIS A 11 -9.80 -5.24 15.79
N SER A 12 -10.65 -5.32 16.81
CA SER A 12 -11.31 -6.58 17.19
C SER A 12 -12.22 -7.10 16.07
N LEU A 13 -12.20 -8.43 15.87
CA LEU A 13 -13.11 -9.14 14.97
C LEU A 13 -14.34 -9.72 15.69
N THR A 14 -14.45 -9.55 17.01
CA THR A 14 -15.58 -10.07 17.79
C THR A 14 -16.95 -9.69 17.20
N PRO A 15 -17.19 -8.44 16.71
CA PRO A 15 -18.47 -8.10 16.08
C PRO A 15 -18.78 -8.98 14.86
N GLN A 16 -17.81 -9.20 13.97
CA GLN A 16 -17.97 -10.03 12.77
C GLN A 16 -18.11 -11.52 13.09
N LEU A 17 -17.48 -12.00 14.17
CA LEU A 17 -17.62 -13.38 14.63
C LEU A 17 -19.00 -13.65 15.23
N ALA A 18 -19.60 -12.65 15.90
CA ALA A 18 -20.94 -12.75 16.46
C ALA A 18 -22.03 -12.58 15.40
N ASP A 19 -21.80 -11.71 14.41
CA ASP A 19 -22.71 -11.43 13.30
C ASP A 19 -21.92 -11.19 12.02
N ALA A 20 -22.04 -12.11 11.06
CA ALA A 20 -21.35 -12.03 9.77
C ALA A 20 -21.78 -10.81 8.93
N SER A 21 -22.94 -10.21 9.23
CA SER A 21 -23.42 -9.00 8.57
C SER A 21 -22.93 -7.69 9.23
N ALA A 22 -22.27 -7.78 10.40
CA ALA A 22 -21.76 -6.62 11.11
C ALA A 22 -20.79 -5.80 10.26
N ALA A 23 -21.12 -4.52 10.06
CA ALA A 23 -20.32 -3.62 9.24
C ALA A 23 -18.89 -3.48 9.76
N ARG A 24 -17.93 -3.41 8.83
CA ARG A 24 -16.53 -3.10 9.12
C ARG A 24 -16.23 -1.70 8.59
N ALA A 25 -15.90 -0.77 9.48
CA ALA A 25 -15.72 0.63 9.10
C ALA A 25 -14.35 0.95 8.48
N TRP A 26 -13.37 0.07 8.68
CA TRP A 26 -12.00 0.23 8.20
C TRP A 26 -11.68 -0.76 7.05
N PRO A 27 -10.85 -0.37 6.07
CA PRO A 27 -10.36 -1.28 5.03
C PRO A 27 -9.26 -2.22 5.55
N ALA A 28 -8.75 -3.11 4.70
CA ALA A 28 -7.44 -3.71 4.94
C ALA A 28 -6.36 -2.80 4.36
N ILE A 29 -5.26 -2.61 5.09
CA ILE A 29 -4.12 -1.80 4.65
C ILE A 29 -2.88 -2.71 4.69
N THR A 30 -2.14 -2.72 3.60
CA THR A 30 -0.88 -3.47 3.47
C THR A 30 0.23 -2.48 3.17
N THR A 31 1.37 -2.62 3.85
CA THR A 31 2.60 -1.89 3.55
C THR A 31 3.66 -2.90 3.12
N HIS A 32 4.36 -2.61 2.03
CA HIS A 32 5.46 -3.45 1.55
C HIS A 32 6.65 -2.57 1.20
N ASN A 33 7.65 -2.50 2.09
CA ASN A 33 8.72 -1.49 2.07
C ASN A 33 8.23 -0.07 2.41
N HIS A 34 9.20 0.84 2.51
CA HIS A 34 8.96 2.23 2.90
C HIS A 34 8.11 2.94 1.83
N ASP A 35 7.06 3.64 2.25
CA ASP A 35 6.15 4.45 1.43
C ASP A 35 5.39 3.72 0.30
N ASN A 36 5.36 2.38 0.29
CA ASN A 36 4.49 1.62 -0.61
C ASN A 36 3.34 0.99 0.16
N HIS A 37 2.12 1.34 -0.23
CA HIS A 37 0.90 0.96 0.48
C HIS A 37 -0.20 0.53 -0.46
N SER A 38 -1.07 -0.34 0.03
CA SER A 38 -2.35 -0.63 -0.62
C SER A 38 -3.50 -0.57 0.38
N VAL A 39 -4.65 -0.09 -0.10
CA VAL A 39 -5.92 -0.05 0.64
C VAL A 39 -6.91 -0.94 -0.10
N ARG A 40 -7.42 -1.97 0.58
CA ARG A 40 -8.48 -2.86 0.10
C ARG A 40 -9.78 -2.56 0.85
N SER A 41 -10.68 -1.83 0.19
CA SER A 41 -12.07 -1.64 0.65
C SER A 41 -12.93 -2.79 0.15
N ARG A 42 -14.27 -2.70 0.23
CA ARG A 42 -15.18 -3.78 -0.17
C ARG A 42 -15.04 -4.15 -1.65
N ASP A 43 -15.11 -3.14 -2.52
CA ASP A 43 -15.17 -3.34 -3.98
C ASP A 43 -13.93 -2.79 -4.70
N TRP A 44 -12.99 -2.17 -3.98
CA TRP A 44 -11.86 -1.49 -4.59
C TRP A 44 -10.54 -1.84 -3.93
N ARG A 45 -9.49 -1.87 -4.75
CA ARG A 45 -8.11 -1.81 -4.28
C ARG A 45 -7.42 -0.59 -4.86
N TYR A 46 -6.82 0.19 -3.98
CA TYR A 46 -5.97 1.33 -4.32
C TYR A 46 -4.54 1.00 -3.90
N ILE A 47 -3.57 1.32 -4.74
CA ILE A 47 -2.14 1.17 -4.46
C ILE A 47 -1.46 2.52 -4.68
N ARG A 48 -0.59 2.90 -3.76
CA ARG A 48 0.29 4.07 -3.85
C ARG A 48 1.72 3.60 -3.63
N TYR A 49 2.57 3.85 -4.62
CA TYR A 49 3.98 3.54 -4.54
C TYR A 49 4.78 4.72 -3.98
N ALA A 50 6.00 4.43 -3.55
CA ALA A 50 6.90 5.41 -2.97
C ALA A 50 7.31 6.54 -3.95
N ASP A 51 7.29 6.25 -5.25
CA ASP A 51 7.51 7.25 -6.32
C ASP A 51 6.29 8.14 -6.59
N GLY A 52 5.17 7.83 -5.96
CA GLY A 52 3.92 8.56 -6.10
C GLY A 52 3.03 8.10 -7.26
N SER A 53 3.42 7.07 -7.99
CA SER A 53 2.52 6.40 -8.93
C SER A 53 1.37 5.70 -8.19
N GLU A 54 0.26 5.53 -8.91
CA GLU A 54 -1.00 5.06 -8.33
C GLU A 54 -1.68 4.01 -9.21
N GLU A 55 -2.31 3.05 -8.55
CA GLU A 55 -3.21 2.10 -9.18
C GLU A 55 -4.56 2.08 -8.45
N LEU A 56 -5.63 1.82 -9.21
CA LEU A 56 -6.98 1.69 -8.68
C LEU A 56 -7.71 0.62 -9.50
N TYR A 57 -8.25 -0.38 -8.81
CA TYR A 57 -8.95 -1.52 -9.42
C TYR A 57 -10.34 -1.69 -8.83
N ASN A 58 -11.34 -1.87 -9.70
CA ASN A 58 -12.70 -2.25 -9.32
C ASN A 58 -12.76 -3.77 -9.19
N LEU A 59 -12.67 -4.29 -7.97
CA LEU A 59 -12.64 -5.73 -7.71
C LEU A 59 -14.02 -6.40 -7.82
N HIS A 60 -15.09 -5.63 -7.96
CA HIS A 60 -16.41 -6.18 -8.27
C HIS A 60 -16.52 -6.56 -9.75
N GLU A 61 -16.01 -5.70 -10.65
CA GLU A 61 -16.08 -5.89 -12.10
C GLU A 61 -14.82 -6.56 -12.68
N ASP A 62 -13.68 -6.36 -12.04
CA ASP A 62 -12.35 -6.85 -12.42
C ASP A 62 -11.66 -7.53 -11.22
N PRO A 63 -12.13 -8.73 -10.82
CA PRO A 63 -11.58 -9.46 -9.67
C PRO A 63 -10.12 -9.90 -9.85
N HIS A 64 -9.56 -9.77 -11.06
CA HIS A 64 -8.19 -10.14 -11.39
C HIS A 64 -7.25 -8.93 -11.55
N GLU A 65 -7.74 -7.71 -11.34
CA GLU A 65 -6.93 -6.49 -11.30
C GLU A 65 -6.18 -6.20 -12.60
N TRP A 66 -6.81 -6.48 -13.73
CA TRP A 66 -6.22 -6.29 -15.05
C TRP A 66 -6.30 -4.84 -15.54
N LYS A 67 -7.35 -4.10 -15.16
CA LYS A 67 -7.59 -2.74 -15.63
C LYS A 67 -7.34 -1.72 -14.52
N ASN A 68 -6.17 -1.07 -14.57
CA ASN A 68 -5.90 0.08 -13.72
C ASN A 68 -6.68 1.32 -14.21
N VAL A 69 -7.60 1.82 -13.39
CA VAL A 69 -8.44 2.99 -13.69
C VAL A 69 -8.02 4.26 -12.96
N ALA A 70 -6.83 4.29 -12.33
CA ALA A 70 -6.38 5.42 -11.50
C ALA A 70 -6.24 6.77 -12.22
N GLN A 71 -6.13 6.76 -13.55
CA GLN A 71 -6.02 7.95 -14.40
C GLN A 71 -7.37 8.38 -15.00
N GLU A 72 -8.43 7.61 -14.82
CA GLU A 72 -9.76 7.95 -15.33
C GLU A 72 -10.41 8.98 -14.40
N SER A 73 -10.81 10.13 -14.98
CA SER A 73 -11.23 11.30 -14.21
C SER A 73 -12.48 11.06 -13.36
N GLU A 74 -13.36 10.15 -13.78
CA GLU A 74 -14.57 9.75 -13.06
C GLU A 74 -14.28 9.14 -11.68
N PHE A 75 -13.12 8.49 -11.48
CA PHE A 75 -12.76 7.86 -10.22
C PHE A 75 -11.91 8.76 -9.30
N THR A 76 -11.68 10.02 -9.66
CA THR A 76 -10.82 10.93 -8.89
C THR A 76 -11.25 11.03 -7.43
N ALA A 77 -12.53 11.25 -7.15
CA ALA A 77 -13.03 11.39 -5.78
C ALA A 77 -12.85 10.10 -4.95
N LEU A 78 -13.00 8.94 -5.59
CA LEU A 78 -12.81 7.63 -4.99
C LEU A 78 -11.34 7.33 -4.69
N LYS A 79 -10.46 7.67 -5.63
CA LYS A 79 -9.01 7.58 -5.45
C LYS A 79 -8.55 8.46 -4.28
N GLU A 80 -9.02 9.70 -4.21
CA GLU A 80 -8.72 10.60 -3.09
C GLU A 80 -9.29 10.10 -1.76
N SER A 81 -10.45 9.45 -1.75
CA SER A 81 -11.00 8.86 -0.51
C SER A 81 -10.15 7.69 0.00
N HIS A 82 -9.61 6.86 -0.90
CA HIS A 82 -8.68 5.79 -0.55
C HIS A 82 -7.31 6.34 -0.14
N ARG A 83 -6.80 7.37 -0.81
CA ARG A 83 -5.53 8.02 -0.45
C ARG A 83 -5.55 8.56 0.99
N ARG A 84 -6.69 9.09 1.45
CA ARG A 84 -6.85 9.55 2.84
C ARG A 84 -6.77 8.43 3.89
N LEU A 85 -6.89 7.17 3.48
CA LEU A 85 -6.78 6.00 4.38
C LEU A 85 -5.34 5.49 4.50
N LEU A 86 -4.39 6.05 3.74
CA LEU A 86 -2.99 5.66 3.84
C LEU A 86 -2.40 6.00 5.22
N PRO A 87 -1.44 5.19 5.71
CA PRO A 87 -0.70 5.52 6.91
C PRO A 87 -0.04 6.91 6.79
N THR A 88 -0.13 7.71 7.85
CA THR A 88 0.50 9.03 7.92
C THR A 88 1.90 8.99 8.53
N LYS A 89 2.30 7.84 9.10
CA LYS A 89 3.60 7.61 9.73
C LYS A 89 4.29 6.42 9.08
N ASN A 90 5.20 6.70 8.16
CA ASN A 90 6.02 5.69 7.50
C ASN A 90 7.47 5.82 7.96
N LEU A 91 7.83 5.05 8.99
CA LEU A 91 9.19 5.03 9.49
C LEU A 91 10.10 4.30 8.51
N LYS A 92 11.32 4.82 8.33
CA LYS A 92 12.39 4.12 7.62
C LYS A 92 12.70 2.79 8.32
N PRO A 93 13.32 1.82 7.61
CA PRO A 93 13.82 0.61 8.23
C PRO A 93 14.67 0.91 9.45
N VAL A 94 14.61 0.02 10.44
CA VAL A 94 15.44 0.13 11.64
C VAL A 94 16.92 0.17 11.22
N PRO A 95 17.75 1.05 11.80
CA PRO A 95 19.18 1.07 11.49
C PRO A 95 19.82 -0.31 11.66
N GLY A 96 20.53 -0.76 10.62
CA GLY A 96 21.17 -2.08 10.61
C GLY A 96 20.35 -3.21 10.00
N SER A 97 19.09 -2.98 9.61
CA SER A 97 18.39 -3.89 8.70
C SER A 97 19.16 -4.05 7.38
N ARG A 98 19.11 -5.24 6.76
CA ARG A 98 19.89 -5.55 5.54
C ARG A 98 19.05 -6.18 4.44
N ASP A 99 18.28 -7.19 4.79
CA ASP A 99 17.56 -7.97 3.80
C ASP A 99 16.23 -7.30 3.42
N ARG A 100 15.87 -7.40 2.13
CA ARG A 100 14.58 -6.96 1.58
C ARG A 100 14.28 -5.49 1.86
N ILE A 101 15.30 -4.63 1.81
CA ILE A 101 15.12 -3.17 1.90
C ILE A 101 15.00 -2.58 0.51
N LEU A 102 13.87 -1.95 0.24
CA LEU A 102 13.69 -1.07 -0.92
C LEU A 102 13.35 0.34 -0.42
N LEU A 103 14.12 1.32 -0.83
CA LEU A 103 13.89 2.73 -0.54
C LEU A 103 13.81 3.52 -1.83
N TYR A 104 12.96 4.54 -1.82
CA TYR A 104 12.89 5.56 -2.87
C TYR A 104 13.19 6.92 -2.26
N ASP A 105 14.08 7.68 -2.90
CA ASP A 105 14.34 9.08 -2.57
C ASP A 105 13.51 9.98 -3.50
N THR A 106 12.47 10.60 -2.94
CA THR A 106 11.58 11.49 -3.69
C THR A 106 12.23 12.79 -4.15
N ALA A 107 13.36 13.20 -3.55
CA ALA A 107 14.08 14.39 -3.97
C ALA A 107 14.97 14.14 -5.18
N THR A 108 15.55 12.95 -5.30
CA THR A 108 16.51 12.60 -6.36
C THR A 108 15.95 11.62 -7.39
N GLY A 109 14.83 10.96 -7.09
CA GLY A 109 14.27 9.86 -7.89
C GLY A 109 15.06 8.55 -7.80
N ARG A 110 16.03 8.44 -6.87
CA ARG A 110 16.88 7.25 -6.75
C ARG A 110 16.18 6.14 -6.01
N VAL A 111 16.40 4.92 -6.49
CA VAL A 111 16.00 3.68 -5.83
C VAL A 111 17.23 3.08 -5.15
N ASN A 112 17.09 2.65 -3.90
CA ASN A 112 18.12 1.90 -3.18
C ASN A 112 17.58 0.51 -2.85
N TRP A 113 18.31 -0.53 -3.27
CA TRP A 113 18.02 -1.92 -2.98
C TRP A 113 19.12 -2.48 -2.08
N GLU A 114 18.74 -2.91 -0.87
CA GLU A 114 19.62 -3.56 0.11
C GLU A 114 20.93 -2.80 0.40
N GLY A 115 20.86 -1.46 0.39
CA GLY A 115 21.99 -0.57 0.68
C GLY A 115 22.70 -0.04 -0.56
N GLU A 116 22.41 -0.57 -1.75
CA GLU A 116 23.03 -0.16 -3.01
C GLU A 116 22.06 0.67 -3.86
N ASP A 117 22.54 1.79 -4.40
CA ASP A 117 21.75 2.62 -5.32
C ASP A 117 21.61 1.94 -6.69
N ILE A 118 20.38 1.81 -7.18
CA ILE A 118 20.10 1.41 -8.56
C ILE A 118 20.19 2.66 -9.43
N LEU A 119 21.14 2.64 -10.37
CA LEU A 119 21.37 3.76 -11.29
C LEU A 119 20.36 3.72 -12.45
N ALA A 120 20.07 4.90 -13.00
CA ALA A 120 19.27 4.99 -14.21
C ALA A 120 19.97 4.22 -15.35
N GLY A 121 19.24 3.31 -15.99
CA GLY A 121 19.77 2.44 -17.05
C GLY A 121 20.56 1.21 -16.55
N SER A 122 20.55 0.93 -15.24
CA SER A 122 21.01 -0.37 -14.73
C SER A 122 20.26 -1.51 -15.43
N PRO A 123 20.94 -2.62 -15.78
CA PRO A 123 20.31 -3.76 -16.45
C PRO A 123 19.24 -4.37 -15.55
N ILE A 124 18.15 -4.83 -16.16
CA ILE A 124 17.13 -5.61 -15.45
C ILE A 124 17.70 -7.01 -15.25
N PRO A 125 17.82 -7.51 -14.01
CA PRO A 125 18.26 -8.88 -13.77
C PRO A 125 17.36 -9.87 -14.53
N GLU A 126 17.95 -10.94 -15.07
CA GLU A 126 17.24 -12.05 -15.74
C GLU A 126 16.54 -11.70 -17.06
N VAL A 127 16.65 -10.46 -17.54
CA VAL A 127 16.26 -10.07 -18.89
C VAL A 127 17.55 -9.91 -19.70
N GLU A 128 17.84 -10.88 -20.58
CA GLU A 128 18.89 -10.75 -21.58
C GLU A 128 18.43 -9.77 -22.68
N ASP A 129 19.37 -8.96 -23.20
CA ASP A 129 19.15 -8.02 -24.32
C ASP A 129 18.70 -8.72 -25.63
#